data_AF-A0A452YDP7-F1
#
_entry.id   AF-A0A452YDP7-F1
#
_cell.length_a   1.000
_cell.length_b   1.000
_cell.length_c   1.000
_cell.angle_alpha   90.00
_cell.angle_beta   90.00
_cell.angle_gamma   90.00
#
_symmetry.space_group_name_H-M   'P 1'
#
loop_
_entity.id
_entity.type
_entity.pdbx_description
1 polymer ?
#
loop_
_entity_poly.entity_id
_entity_poly.type
_entity_poly.pdbx_seq_one_letter_code
_entity_poly.pdbx_strand_id
1 'polypeptide(L)'
;VQPGVCYRLYPKVIHDAMPQFQLPEILRTPLQELCLTIKSLQLGAVASFLAKSLQPPDPLSVKNAIELLKTIGALDDLEELTYLGRHLCTLPLDPNIGKMLLIGSVFQCLDPALTIAAALAYRNPFVLPIDRKEEADAVKRSFAGDSCSDHIALLKAFEAWKEAKRSGRERSFCWENFLSPMTLKMMDDMRNQFFDLLSDIGFVSKTRGVK
;
A
#
# COMPACT_ATOMS: atom_id res chain seq x y z
N VAL A 1 -39.53 -6.54 14.91
CA VAL A 1 -38.93 -6.95 13.61
C VAL A 1 -40.04 -7.54 12.75
N GLN A 2 -40.10 -7.24 11.46
CA GLN A 2 -41.13 -7.74 10.52
C GLN A 2 -40.46 -8.41 9.30
N PRO A 3 -41.15 -9.26 8.52
CA PRO A 3 -40.60 -9.87 7.30
C PRO A 3 -40.06 -8.82 6.32
N GLY A 4 -38.88 -9.08 5.75
CA GLY A 4 -38.18 -8.18 4.82
C GLY A 4 -37.91 -8.82 3.46
N VAL A 5 -37.36 -8.02 2.54
CA VAL A 5 -37.00 -8.43 1.18
C VAL A 5 -35.49 -8.26 0.97
N CYS A 6 -34.84 -9.24 0.35
CA CYS A 6 -33.42 -9.19 -0.03
C CYS A 6 -33.30 -9.17 -1.56
N TYR A 7 -32.78 -8.09 -2.12
CA TYR A 7 -32.50 -7.97 -3.55
C TYR A 7 -31.06 -8.41 -3.84
N ARG A 8 -30.92 -9.46 -4.63
CA ARG A 8 -29.62 -9.99 -5.07
C ARG A 8 -29.32 -9.47 -6.47
N LEU A 9 -28.26 -8.67 -6.62
CA LEU A 9 -27.87 -8.04 -7.90
C LEU A 9 -27.03 -8.99 -8.78
N TYR A 10 -27.43 -10.26 -8.88
CA TYR A 10 -26.80 -11.26 -9.72
C TYR A 10 -27.83 -12.29 -10.23
N PRO A 11 -27.67 -12.83 -11.45
CA PRO A 11 -28.55 -13.88 -11.97
C PRO A 11 -28.48 -15.18 -11.16
N LYS A 12 -29.54 -15.98 -11.22
CA LYS A 12 -29.60 -17.29 -10.56
C LYS A 12 -28.50 -18.25 -11.02
N VAL A 13 -28.17 -18.26 -12.31
CA VAL A 13 -27.09 -19.10 -12.85
C VAL A 13 -25.72 -18.77 -12.21
N ILE A 14 -25.46 -17.50 -11.88
CA ILE A 14 -24.24 -17.11 -11.19
C ILE A 14 -24.28 -17.60 -9.74
N HIS A 15 -25.41 -17.39 -9.05
CA HIS A 15 -25.60 -17.87 -7.68
C HIS A 15 -25.36 -19.38 -7.55
N ASP A 16 -25.95 -20.17 -8.46
CA ASP A 16 -25.85 -21.63 -8.41
C ASP A 16 -24.43 -22.13 -8.74
N ALA A 17 -23.62 -21.30 -9.42
CA ALA A 17 -22.20 -21.57 -9.69
C ALA A 17 -21.23 -20.98 -8.64
N MET A 18 -21.71 -20.18 -7.67
CA MET A 18 -20.84 -19.59 -6.65
C MET A 18 -20.29 -20.68 -5.72
N PRO A 19 -18.99 -20.64 -5.37
CA PRO A 19 -18.47 -21.53 -4.36
C PRO A 19 -19.17 -21.28 -3.02
N GLN A 20 -19.42 -22.34 -2.27
CA GLN A 20 -20.10 -22.26 -0.98
C GLN A 20 -19.35 -21.36 0.02
N PHE A 21 -18.02 -21.34 -0.06
CA PHE A 21 -17.15 -20.53 0.79
C PHE A 21 -16.11 -19.81 -0.06
N GLN A 22 -15.68 -18.65 0.42
CA GLN A 22 -14.54 -17.95 -0.17
C GLN A 22 -13.24 -18.69 0.14
N LEU A 23 -12.28 -18.58 -0.77
CA LEU A 23 -10.94 -19.09 -0.53
C LEU A 23 -10.30 -18.35 0.67
N PRO A 24 -9.74 -19.08 1.65
CA PRO A 24 -9.06 -18.50 2.80
C PRO A 24 -7.99 -17.50 2.38
N GLU A 25 -7.82 -16.44 3.17
CA GLU A 25 -6.89 -15.36 2.87
C GLU A 25 -5.44 -15.85 2.72
N ILE A 26 -4.99 -16.74 3.60
CA ILE A 26 -3.64 -17.35 3.58
C ILE A 26 -3.28 -18.03 2.26
N LEU A 27 -4.27 -18.42 1.45
CA LEU A 27 -4.06 -19.07 0.16
C LEU A 27 -4.07 -18.11 -1.02
N ARG A 28 -4.37 -16.82 -0.80
CA ARG A 28 -4.56 -15.83 -1.88
C ARG A 28 -3.93 -14.47 -1.63
N THR A 29 -3.29 -14.25 -0.48
CA THR A 29 -2.56 -13.02 -0.18
C THR A 29 -1.05 -13.25 -0.12
N PRO A 30 -0.24 -12.22 -0.41
CA PRO A 30 1.20 -12.27 -0.18
C PRO A 30 1.53 -12.55 1.29
N LEU A 31 2.56 -13.37 1.55
CA LEU A 31 2.84 -13.90 2.89
C LEU A 31 3.93 -13.15 3.65
N GLN A 32 4.53 -12.10 3.10
CA GLN A 32 5.75 -11.49 3.66
C GLN A 32 5.52 -10.90 5.05
N GLU A 33 4.39 -10.21 5.26
CA GLU A 33 4.01 -9.70 6.57
C GLU A 33 3.85 -10.83 7.58
N LEU A 34 3.12 -11.90 7.20
CA LEU A 34 2.93 -13.08 8.05
C LEU A 34 4.26 -13.79 8.39
N CYS A 35 5.13 -13.97 7.41
CA CYS A 35 6.47 -14.54 7.59
C CYS A 35 7.30 -13.71 8.57
N LEU A 36 7.22 -12.38 8.47
CA LEU A 36 7.92 -11.46 9.35
C LEU A 36 7.36 -11.53 10.79
N THR A 37 6.04 -11.61 10.96
CA THR A 37 5.38 -11.81 12.26
C THR A 37 5.81 -13.13 12.91
N ILE A 38 5.83 -14.24 12.15
CA ILE A 38 6.25 -15.56 12.65
C ILE A 38 7.67 -15.50 13.22
N LYS A 39 8.58 -14.81 12.52
CA LYS A 39 9.95 -14.61 12.99
C LYS A 39 10.03 -13.67 14.19
N SER A 40 9.22 -12.62 14.22
CA SER A 40 9.15 -11.71 15.37
C SER A 40 8.70 -12.43 16.65
N LEU A 41 7.83 -13.42 16.52
CA LEU A 41 7.32 -14.25 17.61
C LEU A 41 8.21 -15.46 17.94
N GLN A 42 9.35 -15.62 17.24
CA GLN A 42 10.31 -16.72 17.44
C GLN A 42 9.67 -18.12 17.33
N LEU A 43 8.73 -18.30 16.39
CA LEU A 43 7.99 -19.56 16.21
C LEU A 43 8.76 -20.63 15.39
N GLY A 44 10.06 -20.42 15.17
CA GLY A 44 10.95 -21.29 14.41
C GLY A 44 10.99 -20.99 12.91
N ALA A 45 11.28 -22.01 12.11
CA ALA A 45 11.34 -21.89 10.66
C ALA A 45 9.95 -21.62 10.06
N VAL A 46 9.84 -20.61 9.19
CA VAL A 46 8.56 -20.12 8.67
C VAL A 46 7.79 -21.23 7.93
N ALA A 47 8.47 -21.96 7.04
CA ALA A 47 7.87 -23.03 6.26
C ALA A 47 7.30 -24.15 7.15
N SER A 48 8.07 -24.57 8.15
CA SER A 48 7.66 -25.62 9.11
C SER A 48 6.48 -25.18 9.98
N PHE A 49 6.37 -23.89 10.30
CA PHE A 49 5.25 -23.35 11.04
C PHE A 49 3.98 -23.28 10.17
N LEU A 50 4.06 -22.70 8.97
CA LEU A 50 2.91 -22.54 8.07
C LEU A 50 2.35 -23.89 7.58
N ALA A 51 3.20 -24.92 7.47
CA ALA A 51 2.77 -26.28 7.15
C ALA A 51 1.82 -26.89 8.20
N LYS A 52 1.77 -26.33 9.42
CA LYS A 52 0.87 -26.79 10.50
C LYS A 52 -0.47 -26.04 10.53
N SER A 53 -0.67 -25.06 9.65
CA SER A 53 -1.94 -24.33 9.58
C SER A 53 -3.08 -25.24 9.09
N LEU A 54 -4.33 -24.85 9.38
CA LEU A 54 -5.53 -25.63 9.00
C LEU A 54 -5.58 -25.90 7.48
N GLN A 55 -5.19 -24.91 6.69
CA GLN A 55 -5.05 -25.01 5.24
C GLN A 55 -3.70 -24.40 4.86
N PRO A 56 -2.64 -25.22 4.76
CA PRO A 56 -1.30 -24.75 4.44
C PRO A 56 -1.23 -24.00 3.11
N PRO A 57 -0.52 -22.86 3.06
CA PRO A 57 -0.25 -22.17 1.80
C PRO A 57 0.66 -23.01 0.89
N ASP A 58 0.66 -22.64 -0.39
CA ASP A 58 1.58 -23.22 -1.36
C ASP A 58 3.06 -23.00 -0.94
N PRO A 59 3.89 -24.07 -0.89
CA PRO A 59 5.28 -23.95 -0.45
C PRO A 59 6.13 -22.99 -1.29
N LEU A 60 5.85 -22.85 -2.59
CA LEU A 60 6.55 -21.90 -3.45
C LEU A 60 6.20 -20.45 -3.05
N SER A 61 4.94 -20.19 -2.72
CA SER A 61 4.50 -18.89 -2.20
C SER A 61 5.22 -18.52 -0.88
N VAL A 62 5.38 -19.48 0.04
CA VAL A 62 6.15 -19.27 1.27
C VAL A 62 7.62 -18.97 0.98
N LYS A 63 8.25 -19.77 0.09
CA LYS A 63 9.64 -19.56 -0.32
C LYS A 63 9.84 -18.18 -0.92
N ASN A 64 8.98 -17.75 -1.84
CA ASN A 64 9.05 -16.44 -2.49
C ASN A 64 8.92 -15.31 -1.47
N ALA A 65 8.09 -15.47 -0.43
CA ALA A 65 7.96 -14.49 0.62
C ALA A 65 9.25 -14.36 1.46
N ILE A 66 9.87 -15.48 1.83
CA ILE A 66 11.15 -15.49 2.55
C ILE A 66 12.26 -14.85 1.71
N GLU A 67 12.36 -15.21 0.43
CA GLU A 67 13.34 -14.63 -0.50
C GLU A 67 13.15 -13.12 -0.68
N LEU A 68 11.90 -12.64 -0.74
CA LEU A 68 11.65 -11.19 -0.76
C LEU A 68 12.15 -10.52 0.53
N LEU A 69 11.84 -11.10 1.70
CA LEU A 69 12.28 -10.57 2.99
C LEU A 69 13.82 -10.54 3.11
N LYS A 70 14.51 -11.54 2.57
CA LYS A 70 15.99 -11.54 2.46
C LYS A 70 16.48 -10.45 1.51
N THR A 71 15.86 -10.33 0.34
CA THR A 71 16.21 -9.33 -0.68
C THR A 71 16.07 -7.89 -0.16
N ILE A 72 15.03 -7.62 0.63
CA ILE A 72 14.86 -6.31 1.27
C ILE A 72 15.66 -6.16 2.58
N GLY A 73 16.44 -7.17 2.98
CA GLY A 73 17.28 -7.14 4.18
C GLY A 73 16.50 -7.15 5.49
N ALA A 74 15.24 -7.60 5.48
CA ALA A 74 14.46 -7.83 6.70
C ALA A 74 14.88 -9.13 7.40
N LEU A 75 15.28 -10.14 6.62
CA LEU A 75 15.89 -11.37 7.09
C LEU A 75 17.32 -11.49 6.55
N ASP A 76 18.19 -12.21 7.26
CA ASP A 76 19.50 -12.62 6.76
C ASP A 76 19.45 -13.97 6.02
N ASP A 77 20.60 -14.44 5.54
CA ASP A 77 20.71 -15.70 4.79
C ASP A 77 20.29 -16.92 5.62
N LEU A 78 20.41 -16.85 6.94
CA LEU A 78 20.01 -17.88 7.90
C LEU A 78 18.52 -17.79 8.28
N GLU A 79 17.76 -16.90 7.62
CA GLU A 79 16.35 -16.64 7.91
C GLU A 79 16.13 -15.94 9.27
N GLU A 80 17.13 -15.27 9.84
CA GLU A 80 17.02 -14.57 11.12
C GLU A 80 16.71 -13.08 10.94
N LEU A 81 16.00 -12.50 11.91
CA LEU A 81 15.60 -11.09 11.87
C LEU A 81 16.81 -10.16 11.98
N THR A 82 16.98 -9.30 10.98
CA THR A 82 17.95 -8.21 11.03
C THR A 82 17.43 -7.05 11.88
N TYR A 83 18.28 -6.05 12.17
CA TYR A 83 17.84 -4.81 12.82
C TYR A 83 16.77 -4.07 12.00
N LEU A 84 16.90 -4.05 10.67
CA LEU A 84 15.88 -3.49 9.79
C LEU A 84 14.57 -4.30 9.91
N GLY A 85 14.66 -5.63 9.86
CA GLY A 85 13.51 -6.52 10.03
C GLY A 85 12.75 -6.26 11.33
N ARG A 86 13.47 -6.06 12.45
CA ARG A 86 12.86 -5.72 13.74
C ARG A 86 12.07 -4.42 13.70
N HIS A 87 12.56 -3.38 13.03
CA HIS A 87 11.79 -2.15 12.84
C HIS A 87 10.58 -2.38 11.94
N LEU A 88 10.72 -3.14 10.85
CA LEU A 88 9.60 -3.48 9.98
C LEU A 88 8.50 -4.25 10.72
N CYS A 89 8.83 -5.14 11.67
CA CYS A 89 7.84 -5.83 12.51
C CYS A 89 6.97 -4.89 13.35
N THR A 90 7.44 -3.68 13.65
CA THR A 90 6.70 -2.71 14.48
C THR A 90 5.73 -1.85 13.67
N LEU A 91 5.80 -1.91 12.33
CA LEU A 91 4.95 -1.15 11.43
C LEU A 91 3.84 -2.07 10.89
N PRO A 92 2.54 -1.71 11.03
CA PRO A 92 1.43 -2.47 10.45
C PRO A 92 1.29 -2.16 8.95
N LEU A 93 2.36 -2.40 8.18
CA LEU A 93 2.47 -2.06 6.77
C LEU A 93 3.14 -3.21 6.00
N ASP A 94 2.90 -3.26 4.69
CA ASP A 94 3.70 -4.11 3.80
C ASP A 94 5.21 -3.82 4.00
N PRO A 95 6.07 -4.84 4.13
CA PRO A 95 7.50 -4.65 4.42
C PRO A 95 8.24 -3.76 3.40
N ASN A 96 7.83 -3.73 2.13
CA ASN A 96 8.44 -2.84 1.14
C ASN A 96 8.07 -1.37 1.39
N ILE A 97 6.80 -1.11 1.73
CA ILE A 97 6.31 0.22 2.06
C ILE A 97 6.97 0.70 3.37
N GLY A 98 6.99 -0.16 4.40
CA GLY A 98 7.69 0.12 5.66
C GLY A 98 9.16 0.47 5.43
N LYS A 99 9.88 -0.32 4.60
CA LYS A 99 11.28 -0.05 4.28
C LYS A 99 11.44 1.27 3.54
N MET A 100 10.61 1.56 2.55
CA MET A 100 10.65 2.82 1.81
C MET A 100 10.51 4.03 2.73
N LEU A 101 9.61 3.96 3.70
CA LEU A 101 9.38 5.02 4.68
C LEU A 101 10.55 5.20 5.66
N LEU A 102 11.09 4.10 6.20
CA LEU A 102 12.27 4.13 7.08
C LEU A 102 13.47 4.74 6.36
N ILE A 103 13.74 4.29 5.14
CA ILE A 103 14.84 4.78 4.30
C ILE A 103 14.59 6.24 3.88
N GLY A 104 13.35 6.61 3.58
CA GLY A 104 12.96 7.99 3.29
C GLY A 104 13.22 8.95 4.46
N SER A 105 13.03 8.48 5.71
CA SER A 105 13.41 9.26 6.89
C SER A 105 14.92 9.44 7.00
N VAL A 106 15.70 8.37 6.80
CA VAL A 106 17.17 8.41 6.86
C VAL A 106 17.76 9.35 5.80
N PHE A 107 17.25 9.30 4.57
CA PHE A 107 17.71 10.17 3.47
C PHE A 107 17.06 11.55 3.43
N GLN A 108 16.26 11.91 4.44
CA GLN A 108 15.59 13.22 4.53
C GLN A 108 14.67 13.53 3.33
N CYS A 109 14.06 12.51 2.74
CA CYS A 109 13.09 12.61 1.65
C CYS A 109 11.72 12.02 2.03
N LEU A 110 11.37 12.16 3.31
CA LEU A 110 10.18 11.54 3.89
C LEU A 110 8.87 12.07 3.27
N ASP A 111 8.73 13.37 3.04
CA ASP A 111 7.47 13.94 2.53
C ASP A 111 7.07 13.38 1.14
N PRO A 112 7.99 13.29 0.16
CA PRO A 112 7.77 12.54 -1.07
C PRO A 112 7.48 11.06 -0.85
N ALA A 113 8.24 10.40 0.03
CA ALA A 113 8.08 8.97 0.31
C ALA A 113 6.71 8.66 0.91
N LEU A 114 6.17 9.51 1.78
CA LEU A 114 4.82 9.39 2.35
C LEU A 114 3.76 9.42 1.26
N THR A 115 3.89 10.35 0.31
CA THR A 115 2.96 10.49 -0.81
C THR A 115 2.96 9.25 -1.70
N ILE A 116 4.16 8.76 -2.05
CA ILE A 116 4.32 7.56 -2.88
C ILE A 116 3.82 6.31 -2.13
N ALA A 117 4.15 6.18 -0.83
CA ALA A 117 3.65 5.10 0.02
C ALA A 117 2.13 5.06 0.06
N ALA A 118 1.47 6.21 0.26
CA ALA A 118 0.02 6.29 0.36
C ALA A 118 -0.68 5.85 -0.94
N ALA A 119 -0.11 6.21 -2.08
CA ALA A 119 -0.61 5.75 -3.38
C ALA A 119 -0.45 4.25 -3.60
N LEU A 120 0.70 3.69 -3.24
CA LEU A 120 0.99 2.26 -3.39
C LEU A 120 0.15 1.41 -2.42
N ALA A 121 -0.10 1.90 -1.21
CA ALA A 121 -0.89 1.20 -0.20
C ALA A 121 -2.40 1.22 -0.47
N TYR A 122 -2.91 2.24 -1.17
CA TYR A 122 -4.34 2.38 -1.44
C TYR A 122 -4.69 2.22 -2.92
N ARG A 123 -4.60 3.30 -3.70
CA ARG A 123 -4.84 3.27 -5.15
C ARG A 123 -4.30 4.52 -5.83
N ASN A 124 -4.07 4.40 -7.14
CA ASN A 124 -3.68 5.52 -8.00
C ASN A 124 -4.83 6.56 -8.13
N PRO A 125 -4.57 7.87 -8.00
CA PRO A 125 -5.61 8.91 -8.09
C PRO A 125 -6.03 9.26 -9.51
N PHE A 126 -5.25 8.91 -10.55
CA PHE A 126 -5.61 9.17 -11.95
C PHE A 126 -6.82 8.33 -12.37
N VAL A 127 -7.81 8.97 -12.96
CA VAL A 127 -8.97 8.33 -13.57
C VAL A 127 -8.80 8.29 -15.09
N LEU A 128 -9.25 7.21 -15.72
CA LEU A 128 -9.17 7.01 -17.16
C LEU A 128 -10.58 6.87 -17.73
N PRO A 129 -11.24 7.97 -18.14
CA PRO A 129 -12.52 7.91 -18.82
C PRO A 129 -12.38 7.21 -20.18
N ILE A 130 -13.32 6.35 -20.52
CA ILE A 130 -13.28 5.54 -21.76
C ILE A 130 -13.15 6.45 -22.99
N ASP A 131 -13.90 7.55 -23.04
CA ASP A 131 -13.95 8.45 -24.19
C ASP A 131 -12.80 9.46 -24.25
N ARG A 132 -11.99 9.58 -23.19
CA ARG A 132 -10.94 10.62 -23.05
C ARG A 132 -9.60 10.04 -22.60
N LYS A 133 -9.32 8.79 -22.98
CA LYS A 133 -8.12 8.07 -22.56
C LYS A 133 -6.82 8.77 -22.99
N GLU A 134 -6.73 9.21 -24.24
CA GLU A 134 -5.51 9.86 -24.76
C GLU A 134 -5.20 11.17 -24.04
N GLU A 135 -6.23 11.98 -23.75
CA GLU A 135 -6.11 13.22 -22.98
C GLU A 135 -5.65 12.94 -21.54
N ALA A 136 -6.25 11.95 -20.87
CA ALA A 136 -5.88 11.56 -19.51
C ALA A 136 -4.44 11.04 -19.44
N ASP A 137 -4.01 10.23 -20.41
CA ASP A 137 -2.63 9.75 -20.52
C ASP A 137 -1.64 10.90 -20.77
N ALA A 138 -2.00 11.89 -21.60
CA ALA A 138 -1.18 13.08 -21.85
C ALA A 138 -1.02 13.94 -20.59
N VAL A 139 -2.11 14.15 -19.84
CA VAL A 139 -2.07 14.85 -18.54
C VAL A 139 -1.16 14.10 -17.56
N LYS A 140 -1.33 12.78 -17.41
CA LYS A 140 -0.45 11.99 -16.52
C LYS A 140 1.03 12.11 -16.91
N ARG A 141 1.34 12.07 -18.22
CA ARG A 141 2.71 12.27 -18.73
C ARG A 141 3.24 13.68 -18.44
N SER A 142 2.40 14.71 -18.52
CA SER A 142 2.80 16.08 -18.18
C SER A 142 3.25 16.22 -16.73
N PHE A 143 2.61 15.49 -15.80
CA PHE A 143 3.08 15.44 -14.42
C PHE A 143 4.41 14.72 -14.29
N ALA A 144 4.68 13.66 -15.07
CA ALA A 144 5.98 13.00 -15.07
C ALA A 144 7.10 13.96 -15.50
N GLY A 145 6.85 14.81 -16.51
CA GLY A 145 7.88 15.59 -17.19
C GLY A 145 9.00 14.67 -17.71
N ASP A 146 10.25 15.10 -17.59
CA ASP A 146 11.41 14.33 -18.07
C ASP A 146 11.84 13.19 -17.13
N SER A 147 11.13 12.97 -16.02
CA SER A 147 11.53 11.96 -15.02
C SER A 147 11.31 10.52 -15.47
N CYS A 148 10.47 10.30 -16.49
CA CYS A 148 10.03 8.98 -16.94
C CYS A 148 9.53 8.06 -15.79
N SER A 149 8.98 8.64 -14.71
CA SER A 149 8.58 7.90 -13.50
C SER A 149 7.13 8.16 -13.13
N ASP A 150 6.34 7.09 -13.07
CA ASP A 150 4.95 7.11 -12.61
C ASP A 150 4.83 7.58 -11.15
N HIS A 151 5.79 7.23 -10.29
CA HIS A 151 5.82 7.68 -8.90
C HIS A 151 6.03 9.19 -8.80
N ILE A 152 6.89 9.75 -9.66
CA ILE A 152 7.13 11.20 -9.72
C ILE A 152 5.91 11.93 -10.30
N ALA A 153 5.26 11.36 -11.32
CA ALA A 153 4.02 11.90 -11.85
C ALA A 153 2.94 11.99 -10.76
N LEU A 154 2.80 10.92 -9.97
CA LEU A 154 1.85 10.87 -8.86
C LEU A 154 2.19 11.90 -7.77
N LEU A 155 3.48 12.00 -7.39
CA LEU A 155 3.94 12.96 -6.39
C LEU A 155 3.60 14.40 -6.82
N LYS A 156 3.97 14.78 -8.04
CA LYS A 156 3.72 16.12 -8.57
C LYS A 156 2.23 16.43 -8.70
N ALA A 157 1.42 15.46 -9.12
CA ALA A 157 -0.04 15.62 -9.17
C ALA A 157 -0.64 15.85 -7.78
N PHE A 158 -0.15 15.14 -6.77
CA PHE A 158 -0.58 15.31 -5.38
C PHE A 158 -0.18 16.67 -4.80
N GLU A 159 1.05 17.12 -5.03
CA GLU A 159 1.53 18.45 -4.62
C GLU A 159 0.72 19.58 -5.27
N ALA A 160 0.48 19.48 -6.59
CA ALA A 160 -0.34 20.43 -7.33
C ALA A 160 -1.80 20.45 -6.84
N TRP A 161 -2.36 19.28 -6.49
CA TRP A 161 -3.69 19.20 -5.87
C TRP A 161 -3.73 19.87 -4.50
N LYS A 162 -2.71 19.68 -3.64
CA LYS A 162 -2.64 20.38 -2.34
C LYS A 162 -2.66 21.90 -2.53
N GLU A 163 -1.94 22.40 -3.53
CA GLU A 163 -1.95 23.83 -3.85
C GLU A 163 -3.32 24.30 -4.35
N ALA A 164 -3.93 23.57 -5.28
CA ALA A 164 -5.27 23.87 -5.79
C ALA A 164 -6.32 23.86 -4.66
N LYS A 165 -6.21 22.93 -3.70
CA LYS A 165 -7.07 22.84 -2.53
C LYS A 165 -6.91 24.06 -1.61
N ARG A 166 -5.67 24.50 -1.32
CA ARG A 166 -5.41 25.74 -0.56
C ARG A 166 -5.99 26.97 -1.25
N SER A 167 -5.96 26.99 -2.57
CA SER A 167 -6.53 28.06 -3.40
C SER A 167 -8.04 27.97 -3.62
N GLY A 168 -8.74 27.00 -3.03
CA GLY A 168 -10.20 26.80 -3.22
C GLY A 168 -10.61 26.30 -4.62
N ARG A 169 -9.65 25.81 -5.43
CA ARG A 169 -9.84 25.32 -6.81
C ARG A 169 -9.74 23.79 -6.94
N GLU A 170 -9.93 23.06 -5.84
CA GLU A 170 -9.80 21.60 -5.80
C GLU A 170 -10.65 20.90 -6.88
N ARG A 171 -11.94 21.23 -6.95
CA ARG A 171 -12.88 20.55 -7.85
C ARG A 171 -12.53 20.75 -9.32
N SER A 172 -12.20 21.98 -9.73
CA SER A 172 -11.82 22.28 -11.11
C SER A 172 -10.49 21.62 -11.46
N PHE A 173 -9.50 21.68 -10.56
CA PHE A 173 -8.20 21.04 -10.76
C PHE A 173 -8.33 19.53 -10.95
N CYS A 174 -9.10 18.84 -10.10
CA CYS A 174 -9.31 17.41 -10.23
C CYS A 174 -10.01 17.03 -11.53
N TRP A 175 -11.00 17.83 -11.96
CA TRP A 175 -11.71 17.60 -13.22
C TRP A 175 -10.80 17.77 -14.45
N GLU A 176 -10.05 18.88 -14.50
CA GLU A 176 -9.13 19.19 -15.61
C GLU A 176 -8.00 18.17 -15.73
N ASN A 177 -7.54 17.64 -14.59
CA ASN A 177 -6.38 16.75 -14.53
C ASN A 177 -6.73 15.26 -14.43
N PHE A 178 -8.01 14.90 -14.59
CA PHE A 178 -8.47 13.51 -14.48
C PHE A 178 -8.03 12.85 -13.16
N LEU A 179 -8.27 13.52 -12.05
CA LEU A 179 -7.93 13.04 -10.71
C LEU A 179 -9.19 12.79 -9.88
N SER A 180 -9.18 11.73 -9.09
CA SER A 180 -10.23 11.44 -8.11
C SER A 180 -9.99 12.20 -6.80
N PRO A 181 -10.81 13.20 -6.43
CA PRO A 181 -10.62 13.98 -5.21
C PRO A 181 -10.73 13.12 -3.95
N MET A 182 -11.62 12.11 -3.96
CA MET A 182 -11.76 11.16 -2.85
C MET A 182 -10.48 10.33 -2.65
N THR A 183 -9.79 9.95 -3.74
CA THR A 183 -8.52 9.21 -3.64
C THR A 183 -7.44 10.08 -3.03
N LEU A 184 -7.30 11.31 -3.52
CA LEU A 184 -6.29 12.25 -3.06
C LEU A 184 -6.47 12.59 -1.58
N LYS A 185 -7.72 12.78 -1.14
CA LYS A 185 -8.02 12.97 0.28
C LYS A 185 -7.63 11.75 1.13
N MET A 186 -7.98 10.54 0.71
CA MET A 186 -7.58 9.32 1.42
C MET A 186 -6.05 9.18 1.48
N MET A 187 -5.35 9.52 0.39
CA MET A 187 -3.88 9.52 0.39
C MET A 187 -3.32 10.52 1.41
N ASP A 188 -3.88 11.73 1.51
CA ASP A 188 -3.46 12.73 2.50
C ASP A 188 -3.68 12.24 3.95
N ASP A 189 -4.81 11.57 4.21
CA ASP A 189 -5.09 10.96 5.50
C ASP A 189 -4.09 9.83 5.84
N MET A 190 -3.75 8.99 4.86
CA MET A 190 -2.74 7.92 5.03
C MET A 190 -1.32 8.46 5.22
N ARG A 191 -0.94 9.57 4.56
CA ARG A 191 0.34 10.24 4.80
C ARG A 191 0.50 10.62 6.27
N ASN A 192 -0.56 11.15 6.88
CA ASN A 192 -0.54 11.50 8.30
C ASN A 192 -0.42 10.25 9.18
N GLN A 193 -1.16 9.18 8.88
CA GLN A 193 -1.06 7.91 9.62
C GLN A 193 0.36 7.32 9.54
N PHE A 194 0.98 7.32 8.37
CA PHE A 194 2.34 6.82 8.19
C PHE A 194 3.36 7.69 8.93
N PHE A 195 3.19 9.00 8.92
CA PHE A 195 4.02 9.92 9.70
C PHE A 195 3.90 9.64 11.20
N ASP A 196 2.68 9.44 11.70
CA ASP A 196 2.43 9.11 13.11
C ASP A 196 3.08 7.78 13.50
N LEU A 197 2.92 6.73 12.68
CA LEU A 197 3.58 5.43 12.91
C LEU A 197 5.10 5.58 13.01
N LEU A 198 5.72 6.32 12.09
CA LEU A 198 7.17 6.57 12.13
C LEU A 198 7.60 7.39 13.34
N SER A 199 6.75 8.31 13.78
CA SER A 199 7.02 9.12 14.96
C SER A 199 6.94 8.28 16.24
N ASP A 200 5.98 7.39 16.34
CA ASP A 200 5.76 6.53 17.50
C ASP A 200 6.94 5.54 17.71
N ILE A 201 7.60 5.10 16.62
CA ILE A 201 8.83 4.29 16.69
C ILE A 201 10.12 5.13 16.79
N GLY A 202 10.01 6.46 16.92
CA GLY A 202 11.13 7.37 17.15
C GLY A 202 11.96 7.75 15.91
N PHE A 203 11.49 7.45 14.70
CA PHE A 203 12.19 7.80 13.46
C PHE A 203 11.96 9.25 13.01
N VAL A 204 10.91 9.91 13.53
CA VAL A 204 10.55 11.29 13.17
C VAL A 204 10.04 12.04 14.40
N SER A 205 10.40 13.32 14.52
CA SER A 205 9.91 14.16 15.62
C SER A 205 8.66 14.95 15.20
N LYS A 206 7.58 14.87 16.00
CA LYS A 206 6.37 15.70 15.81
C LYS A 206 6.65 17.21 15.93
N THR A 207 7.76 17.61 16.56
CA THR A 207 8.13 19.03 16.73
C THR A 207 8.79 19.67 15.51
N ARG A 208 9.22 18.88 14.51
CA ARG A 208 9.67 19.40 13.21
C ARG A 208 8.51 19.27 12.24
N GLY A 209 7.61 20.24 12.28
CA GLY A 209 6.56 20.38 11.28
C GLY A 209 7.15 20.29 9.88
N VAL A 210 6.54 19.46 9.05
CA VAL A 210 6.77 19.38 7.61
C VAL A 210 6.73 20.82 7.06
N LYS A 211 7.88 21.31 6.61
CA LYS A 211 7.96 22.57 5.86
C LYS A 211 7.41 22.36 4.46
#